data_AF-A0A3B4ABP4-F1
#
_entry.id   AF-A0A3B4ABP4-F1
#
_cell.length_a   1.000
_cell.length_b   1.000
_cell.length_c   1.000
_cell.angle_alpha   90.00
_cell.angle_beta   90.00
_cell.angle_gamma   90.00
#
_symmetry.space_group_name_H-M   'P 1'
#
loop_
_entity.id
_entity.type
_entity.pdbx_description
1 polymer ?
#
loop_
_entity_poly.entity_id
_entity_poly.type
_entity_poly.pdbx_seq_one_letter_code
_entity_poly.pdbx_strand_id
1 'polypeptide(L)'
;CELISKLPCFQAELWIKELTSMYDSRARERRRQIEEQEALAAQLLRQRLSEEDLRSPHVEVHVRVPLEKEVPLAPVTEEPKLLKEKPEFPELTDEMEAEINRLLRGSNPHEVLSEGFGLSLTRKDLQTLSNLNWLNDEVINFYMNLLVERSKDPTLPSVNTFNTFFFPKLRSSGYSAVRRWTKRMDIFSKDLLLVPVHLGVHWCLSVVDFRKKVVMYFDSMGGNNDEACRILFEYLQQESKDKKGKEMDTSGWSLHSKKRNEIPQQMNGSDCGMFTCKYADYITKDKPITFTQKHMPYFRRRMVWEIVNHKLL
;
A
#
# COMPACT_ATOMS: atom_id res chain seq x y z
N CYS A 1 -6.51 9.95 46.87
CA CYS A 1 -6.23 10.99 45.86
C CYS A 1 -4.74 11.03 45.57
N GLU A 2 -4.44 11.07 44.27
CA GLU A 2 -3.20 11.55 43.64
C GLU A 2 -1.87 10.82 43.90
N LEU A 3 -1.48 10.01 42.91
CA LEU A 3 -0.12 10.05 42.35
C LEU A 3 -0.16 9.46 40.93
N ILE A 4 -0.70 10.26 39.99
CA ILE A 4 -0.50 10.02 38.55
C ILE A 4 0.87 10.60 38.21
N SER A 5 1.81 9.68 37.99
CA SER A 5 3.13 9.92 37.39
C SER A 5 2.99 10.67 36.06
N LYS A 6 3.35 11.96 36.08
CA LYS A 6 3.59 12.76 34.87
C LYS A 6 4.97 12.38 34.33
N LEU A 7 5.02 11.55 33.29
CA LEU A 7 6.20 11.53 32.41
C LEU A 7 6.33 12.92 31.76
N PRO A 8 7.52 13.54 31.73
CA PRO A 8 7.66 14.88 31.18
C PRO A 8 7.51 14.83 29.66
N CYS A 9 6.51 15.55 29.13
CA CYS A 9 6.24 15.76 27.70
C CYS A 9 7.52 16.08 26.88
N PHE A 10 8.49 16.73 27.50
CA PHE A 10 9.77 17.14 26.90
C PHE A 10 10.66 15.96 26.44
N GLN A 11 10.63 14.82 27.13
CA GLN A 11 11.41 13.63 26.73
C GLN A 11 10.82 12.94 25.50
N ALA A 12 9.50 12.97 25.33
CA ALA A 12 8.84 12.37 24.18
C ALA A 12 9.12 13.15 22.88
N GLU A 13 9.11 14.50 22.93
CA GLU A 13 9.42 15.32 21.76
C GLU A 13 10.88 15.21 21.29
N LEU A 14 11.82 15.13 22.24
CA LEU A 14 13.23 14.91 21.94
C LEU A 14 13.46 13.53 21.30
N TRP A 15 12.81 12.49 21.83
CA TRP A 15 12.89 11.14 21.28
C TRP A 15 12.25 11.02 19.88
N ILE A 16 11.13 11.70 19.64
CA ILE A 16 10.51 11.78 18.30
C ILE A 16 11.42 12.53 17.32
N LYS A 17 12.04 13.63 17.74
CA LYS A 17 13.03 14.36 16.92
C LYS A 17 14.27 13.52 16.63
N GLU A 18 14.78 12.77 17.59
CA GLU A 18 15.92 11.87 17.42
C GLU A 18 15.60 10.73 16.47
N LEU A 19 14.44 10.08 16.62
CA LEU A 19 13.99 9.04 15.70
C LEU A 19 13.81 9.59 14.28
N THR A 20 13.12 10.71 14.14
CA THR A 20 12.91 11.37 12.83
C THR A 20 14.25 11.74 12.21
N SER A 21 15.17 12.32 12.99
CA SER A 21 16.52 12.65 12.55
C SER A 21 17.33 11.42 12.14
N MET A 22 17.28 10.33 12.92
CA MET A 22 17.95 9.07 12.58
C MET A 22 17.37 8.46 11.30
N TYR A 23 16.05 8.47 11.14
CA TYR A 23 15.39 7.91 9.96
C TYR A 23 15.60 8.78 8.71
N ASP A 24 15.56 10.10 8.85
CA ASP A 24 15.88 11.04 7.77
C ASP A 24 17.35 10.93 7.36
N SER A 25 18.25 10.74 8.32
CA SER A 25 19.67 10.50 8.05
C SER A 25 19.88 9.24 7.22
N ARG A 26 19.22 8.13 7.61
CA ARG A 26 19.24 6.87 6.84
C ARG A 26 18.59 7.02 5.46
N ALA A 27 17.53 7.82 5.32
CA ALA A 27 16.90 8.10 4.04
C ALA A 27 17.82 8.92 3.11
N ARG A 28 18.50 9.95 3.64
CA ARG A 28 19.50 10.76 2.91
C ARG A 28 20.68 9.92 2.44
N GLU A 29 21.24 9.09 3.31
CA GLU A 29 22.38 8.23 2.95
C GLU A 29 22.01 7.26 1.81
N ARG A 30 20.80 6.68 1.85
CA ARG A 30 20.29 5.83 0.77
C ARG A 30 20.09 6.58 -0.53
N ARG A 31 19.58 7.81 -0.48
CA ARG A 31 19.42 8.65 -1.68
C ARG A 31 20.77 8.92 -2.34
N ARG A 32 21.79 9.24 -1.54
CA ARG A 32 23.17 9.43 -2.01
C ARG A 32 23.71 8.17 -2.69
N GLN A 33 23.54 7.00 -2.07
CA GLN A 33 23.99 5.72 -2.65
C GLN A 33 23.30 5.40 -3.98
N ILE A 34 22.00 5.71 -4.12
CA ILE A 34 21.26 5.52 -5.37
C ILE A 34 21.75 6.49 -6.44
N GLU A 35 21.93 7.77 -6.11
CA GLU A 35 22.47 8.78 -7.04
C GLU A 35 23.89 8.40 -7.52
N GLU A 36 24.73 7.89 -6.61
CA GLU A 36 26.07 7.38 -6.94
C GLU A 36 26.02 6.15 -7.88
N GLN A 37 25.09 5.21 -7.64
CA GLN A 37 24.89 4.05 -8.51
C GLN A 37 24.32 4.42 -9.89
N GLU A 38 23.36 5.34 -9.95
CA GLU A 38 22.80 5.83 -11.21
C GLU A 38 23.86 6.59 -12.03
N ALA A 39 24.72 7.39 -11.39
CA ALA A 39 25.83 8.07 -12.05
C ALA A 39 26.85 7.08 -12.62
N LEU A 40 27.21 6.03 -11.87
CA LEU A 40 28.11 4.99 -12.33
C LEU A 40 27.52 4.20 -13.51
N ALA A 41 26.24 3.84 -13.45
CA ALA A 41 25.55 3.15 -14.54
C ALA A 41 25.51 4.01 -15.82
N ALA A 42 25.24 5.32 -15.69
CA ALA A 42 25.28 6.24 -16.81
C ALA A 42 26.69 6.38 -17.42
N GLN A 43 27.73 6.37 -16.58
CA GLN A 43 29.12 6.42 -17.04
C GLN A 43 29.52 5.15 -17.81
N LEU A 44 29.15 3.98 -17.31
CA LEU A 44 29.38 2.69 -17.99
C LEU A 44 28.62 2.60 -19.32
N LEU A 45 27.39 3.11 -19.38
CA LEU A 45 26.61 3.16 -20.61
C LEU A 45 27.29 4.06 -21.67
N ARG A 46 27.80 5.23 -21.27
CA ARG A 46 28.56 6.11 -22.18
C ARG A 46 29.84 5.46 -22.68
N GLN A 47 30.56 4.72 -21.84
CA GLN A 47 31.75 3.98 -22.26
C GLN A 47 31.40 2.91 -23.31
N ARG A 48 30.32 2.15 -23.12
CA ARG A 48 29.86 1.16 -24.11
C ARG A 48 29.49 1.79 -25.45
N LEU A 49 28.74 2.89 -25.44
CA LEU A 49 28.37 3.59 -26.66
C LEU A 49 29.61 4.13 -27.40
N SER A 50 30.63 4.60 -26.67
CA SER A 50 31.89 5.04 -27.28
C SER A 50 32.75 3.89 -27.84
N GLU A 51 32.62 2.66 -27.30
CA GLU A 51 33.30 1.46 -27.80
C GLU A 51 32.58 0.85 -29.02
N GLU A 52 31.25 0.96 -29.10
CA GLU A 52 30.45 0.54 -30.27
C GLU A 52 30.69 1.44 -31.50
N ASP A 53 30.89 2.75 -31.31
CA ASP A 53 31.23 3.69 -32.41
C ASP A 53 32.60 3.40 -33.07
N LEU A 54 33.44 2.55 -32.45
CA LEU A 54 34.74 2.11 -33.00
C LEU A 54 34.68 0.76 -33.73
N ARG A 55 33.52 0.09 -33.79
CA ARG A 55 33.36 -1.19 -34.50
C ARG A 55 32.11 -1.18 -35.41
N SER A 56 32.31 -0.81 -36.68
CA SER A 56 31.54 -1.41 -37.78
C SER A 56 32.51 -1.82 -38.90
N PRO A 57 32.21 -2.91 -39.63
CA PRO A 57 31.32 -2.72 -40.78
C PRO A 57 30.18 -3.74 -40.91
N HIS A 58 29.07 -3.21 -41.43
CA HIS A 58 27.95 -3.79 -42.17
C HIS A 58 28.01 -5.30 -42.53
N VAL A 59 26.92 -6.01 -42.19
CA VAL A 59 26.45 -7.18 -42.95
C VAL A 59 24.97 -6.99 -43.26
N GLU A 60 24.67 -6.69 -44.52
CA GLU A 60 23.30 -6.64 -45.06
C GLU A 60 22.91 -8.06 -45.50
N VAL A 61 21.95 -8.68 -44.82
CA VAL A 61 21.42 -10.00 -45.21
C VAL A 61 20.15 -9.80 -46.03
N HIS A 62 20.26 -9.99 -47.36
CA HIS A 62 19.13 -10.02 -48.26
C HIS A 62 18.54 -11.44 -48.33
N VAL A 63 17.36 -11.65 -47.72
CA VAL A 63 16.57 -12.87 -47.92
C VAL A 63 15.53 -12.63 -49.01
N ARG A 64 15.67 -13.33 -50.15
CA ARG A 64 14.65 -13.38 -51.21
C ARG A 64 13.61 -14.44 -50.85
N VAL A 65 12.33 -14.07 -50.83
CA VAL A 65 11.19 -14.98 -50.66
C VAL A 65 10.51 -15.19 -52.02
N PRO A 66 10.27 -16.43 -52.48
CA PRO A 66 9.50 -16.69 -53.70
C PRO A 66 7.99 -16.52 -53.45
N LEU A 67 7.29 -15.94 -54.44
CA LEU A 67 5.84 -15.77 -54.46
C LEU A 67 5.09 -17.06 -54.88
N GLU A 68 3.83 -17.13 -54.44
CA GLU A 68 2.71 -18.00 -54.85
C GLU A 68 2.47 -19.32 -54.11
N LYS A 69 1.34 -19.39 -53.39
CA LYS A 69 0.09 -20.00 -53.88
C LYS A 69 -1.10 -19.63 -52.98
N GLU A 70 -2.18 -19.20 -53.61
CA GLU A 70 -3.47 -18.91 -52.98
C GLU A 70 -4.07 -20.15 -52.31
N VAL A 71 -4.59 -19.98 -51.10
CA VAL A 71 -5.34 -21.00 -50.33
C VAL A 71 -6.62 -20.34 -49.79
N PRO A 72 -7.77 -21.05 -49.77
CA PRO A 72 -9.10 -20.45 -49.89
C PRO A 72 -9.61 -19.75 -48.62
N LEU A 73 -10.55 -18.82 -48.84
CA LEU A 73 -11.37 -18.12 -47.85
C LEU A 73 -11.85 -19.03 -46.70
N ALA A 74 -11.28 -18.80 -45.52
CA ALA A 74 -11.79 -19.30 -44.24
C ALA A 74 -12.78 -18.29 -43.64
N PRO A 75 -13.75 -18.74 -42.82
CA PRO A 75 -14.93 -17.98 -42.44
C PRO A 75 -14.56 -16.79 -41.55
N VAL A 76 -15.36 -15.73 -41.64
CA VAL A 76 -15.26 -14.50 -40.84
C VAL A 76 -15.09 -14.85 -39.36
N THR A 77 -13.85 -14.86 -38.89
CA THR A 77 -13.52 -14.83 -37.48
C THR A 77 -13.95 -13.45 -37.01
N GLU A 78 -14.93 -13.40 -36.11
CA GLU A 78 -15.21 -12.18 -35.35
C GLU A 78 -13.87 -11.68 -34.80
N GLU A 79 -13.47 -10.47 -35.20
CA GLU A 79 -12.30 -9.83 -34.62
C GLU A 79 -12.47 -9.88 -33.09
N PRO A 80 -11.51 -10.46 -32.34
CA PRO A 80 -11.57 -10.38 -30.90
C PRO A 80 -11.58 -8.89 -30.59
N LYS A 81 -12.69 -8.39 -30.03
CA LYS A 81 -12.75 -7.03 -29.47
C LYS A 81 -11.52 -6.89 -28.59
N LEU A 82 -10.55 -6.11 -29.06
CA LEU A 82 -9.35 -5.79 -28.32
C LEU A 82 -9.84 -5.11 -27.04
N LEU A 83 -9.91 -5.87 -25.94
CA LEU A 83 -10.22 -5.33 -24.63
C LEU A 83 -9.07 -4.36 -24.37
N LYS A 84 -9.32 -3.06 -24.54
CA LYS A 84 -8.34 -2.02 -24.20
C LYS A 84 -7.94 -2.25 -22.75
N GLU A 85 -6.74 -2.78 -22.53
CA GLU A 85 -6.20 -2.97 -21.20
C GLU A 85 -6.19 -1.60 -20.52
N LYS A 86 -6.87 -1.49 -19.38
CA LYS A 86 -6.83 -0.25 -18.61
C LYS A 86 -5.38 -0.03 -18.17
N PRO A 87 -4.80 1.16 -18.39
CA PRO A 87 -3.44 1.44 -17.95
C PRO A 87 -3.34 1.21 -16.43
N GLU A 88 -2.22 0.64 -15.99
CA GLU A 88 -1.98 0.34 -14.57
C GLU A 88 -2.04 1.60 -13.69
N PHE A 89 -1.60 2.73 -14.26
CA PHE A 89 -1.70 4.06 -13.67
C PHE A 89 -2.52 4.97 -14.61
N PRO A 90 -3.85 5.05 -14.43
CA PRO A 90 -4.67 6.00 -15.18
C PRO A 90 -4.21 7.43 -14.92
N GLU A 91 -3.96 8.20 -15.98
CA GLU A 91 -3.60 9.61 -15.84
C GLU A 91 -4.75 10.39 -15.19
N LEU A 92 -4.40 11.35 -14.33
CA LEU A 92 -5.38 12.27 -13.76
C LEU A 92 -5.68 13.33 -14.83
N THR A 93 -6.97 13.46 -15.18
CA THR A 93 -7.41 14.49 -16.13
C THR A 93 -7.25 15.89 -15.54
N ASP A 94 -7.19 16.92 -16.39
CA ASP A 94 -7.07 18.31 -15.95
C ASP A 94 -8.23 18.72 -15.02
N GLU A 95 -9.44 18.19 -15.25
CA GLU A 95 -10.60 18.41 -14.39
C GLU A 95 -10.41 17.80 -13.01
N MET A 96 -9.90 16.55 -12.94
CA MET A 96 -9.59 15.89 -11.68
C MET A 96 -8.49 16.67 -10.93
N GLU A 97 -7.47 17.14 -11.65
CA GLU A 97 -6.38 17.89 -11.04
C GLU A 97 -6.84 19.26 -10.51
N ALA A 98 -7.73 19.95 -11.23
CA ALA A 98 -8.35 21.18 -10.76
C ALA A 98 -9.18 20.94 -9.50
N GLU A 99 -9.96 19.85 -9.46
CA GLU A 99 -10.73 19.44 -8.29
C GLU A 99 -9.83 19.15 -7.07
N ILE A 100 -8.79 18.33 -7.24
CA ILE A 100 -7.81 18.01 -6.19
C ILE A 100 -7.19 19.30 -5.64
N ASN A 101 -6.78 20.22 -6.51
CA ASN A 101 -6.18 21.48 -6.09
C ASN A 101 -7.16 22.34 -5.28
N ARG A 102 -8.44 22.39 -5.66
CA ARG A 102 -9.49 23.10 -4.90
C ARG A 102 -9.73 22.46 -3.53
N LEU A 103 -9.74 21.13 -3.45
CA LEU A 103 -9.91 20.38 -2.21
C LEU A 103 -8.74 20.55 -1.23
N LEU A 104 -7.51 20.75 -1.73
CA LEU A 104 -6.35 20.95 -0.87
C LEU A 104 -6.13 22.41 -0.43
N ARG A 105 -6.57 23.39 -1.22
CA ARG A 105 -6.29 24.84 -0.99
C ARG A 105 -7.34 25.60 -0.17
N GLY A 106 -8.48 25.00 0.17
CA GLY A 106 -9.56 25.72 0.86
C GLY A 106 -9.16 26.21 2.26
N SER A 107 -9.80 27.28 2.72
CA SER A 107 -9.40 28.01 3.93
C SER A 107 -9.95 27.42 5.23
N ASN A 108 -11.09 26.70 5.20
CA ASN A 108 -11.69 26.11 6.40
C ASN A 108 -11.15 24.69 6.64
N PRO A 109 -10.30 24.46 7.66
CA PRO A 109 -9.74 23.15 7.94
C PRO A 109 -10.77 22.12 8.44
N HIS A 110 -11.89 22.58 9.02
CA HIS A 110 -12.91 21.72 9.64
C HIS A 110 -14.10 21.41 8.72
N GLU A 111 -14.06 21.89 7.48
CA GLU A 111 -15.05 21.54 6.48
C GLU A 111 -14.99 20.05 6.16
N VAL A 112 -16.12 19.36 6.27
CA VAL A 112 -16.25 17.95 5.89
C VAL A 112 -16.31 17.86 4.37
N LEU A 113 -15.36 17.13 3.78
CA LEU A 113 -15.22 16.98 2.32
C LEU A 113 -15.61 15.59 1.82
N SER A 114 -15.64 14.58 2.68
CA SER A 114 -16.12 13.25 2.36
C SER A 114 -16.69 12.60 3.62
N GLU A 115 -17.83 11.92 3.49
CA GLU A 115 -18.47 11.20 4.60
C GLU A 115 -18.91 9.83 4.11
N GLY A 116 -18.51 8.77 4.80
CA GLY A 116 -18.74 7.39 4.38
C GLY A 116 -18.22 6.39 5.41
N PHE A 117 -18.80 5.19 5.44
CA PHE A 117 -18.37 4.11 6.36
C PHE A 117 -18.45 4.46 7.85
N GLY A 118 -19.24 5.48 8.21
CA GLY A 118 -19.29 6.01 9.59
C GLY A 118 -18.11 6.91 9.97
N LEU A 119 -17.36 7.39 8.97
CA LEU A 119 -16.24 8.33 9.10
C LEU A 119 -16.57 9.63 8.35
N SER A 120 -16.09 10.76 8.87
CA SER A 120 -16.27 12.07 8.24
C SER A 120 -14.89 12.72 8.10
N LEU A 121 -14.40 12.86 6.86
CA LEU A 121 -13.08 13.41 6.57
C LEU A 121 -13.18 14.91 6.35
N THR A 122 -12.40 15.63 7.14
CA THR A 122 -12.28 17.07 7.02
C THR A 122 -11.20 17.47 6.02
N ARG A 123 -11.20 18.74 5.65
CA ARG A 123 -10.12 19.33 4.84
C ARG A 123 -8.76 19.14 5.47
N LYS A 124 -8.64 19.28 6.79
CA LYS A 124 -7.40 19.02 7.53
C LYS A 124 -6.90 17.60 7.33
N ASP A 125 -7.80 16.62 7.30
CA ASP A 125 -7.45 15.21 7.07
C ASP A 125 -6.94 15.01 5.64
N LEU A 126 -7.66 15.54 4.64
CA LEU A 126 -7.21 15.47 3.25
C LEU A 126 -5.89 16.21 3.00
N GLN A 127 -5.60 17.29 3.73
CA GLN A 127 -4.33 18.00 3.64
C GLN A 127 -3.13 17.14 4.09
N THR A 128 -3.34 16.03 4.80
CA THR A 128 -2.28 15.06 5.11
C THR A 128 -1.78 14.31 3.86
N LEU A 129 -2.57 14.27 2.79
CA LEU A 129 -2.16 13.74 1.48
C LEU A 129 -1.30 14.72 0.69
N SER A 130 -1.26 16.00 1.07
CA SER A 130 -0.50 17.02 0.37
C SER A 130 1.02 16.82 0.53
N ASN A 131 1.74 16.90 -0.59
CA ASN A 131 3.21 16.87 -0.63
C ASN A 131 3.82 15.71 0.17
N LEU A 132 4.63 16.04 1.19
CA LEU A 132 5.35 15.10 2.05
C LEU A 132 4.75 15.03 3.46
N ASN A 133 3.48 15.39 3.62
CA ASN A 133 2.79 15.29 4.91
C ASN A 133 2.55 13.81 5.28
N TRP A 134 2.56 13.53 6.58
CA TRP A 134 2.25 12.20 7.11
C TRP A 134 0.75 11.98 7.10
N LEU A 135 0.31 10.85 6.57
CA LEU A 135 -1.10 10.48 6.63
C LEU A 135 -1.52 10.26 8.07
N ASN A 136 -2.73 10.72 8.39
CA ASN A 136 -3.36 10.40 9.66
C ASN A 136 -4.21 9.12 9.55
N ASP A 137 -4.72 8.73 10.70
CA ASP A 137 -5.58 7.58 10.89
C ASP A 137 -6.90 7.68 10.11
N GLU A 138 -7.53 8.85 10.04
CA GLU A 138 -8.79 9.05 9.29
C GLU A 138 -8.63 8.72 7.81
N VAL A 139 -7.58 9.23 7.16
CA VAL A 139 -7.29 8.93 5.74
C VAL A 139 -7.06 7.44 5.51
N ILE A 140 -6.26 6.80 6.36
CA ILE A 140 -5.97 5.36 6.24
C ILE A 140 -7.23 4.53 6.47
N ASN A 141 -7.99 4.81 7.54
CA ASN A 141 -9.23 4.11 7.84
C ASN A 141 -10.24 4.23 6.71
N PHE A 142 -10.40 5.44 6.14
CA PHE A 142 -11.30 5.65 5.02
C PHE A 142 -10.86 4.89 3.77
N TYR A 143 -9.57 4.96 3.43
CA TYR A 143 -9.05 4.26 2.26
C TYR A 143 -9.18 2.74 2.38
N MET A 144 -8.89 2.17 3.55
CA MET A 144 -9.07 0.73 3.78
C MET A 144 -10.54 0.31 3.62
N ASN A 145 -11.49 1.15 4.04
CA ASN A 145 -12.92 0.89 3.81
C ASN A 145 -13.32 1.00 2.34
N LEU A 146 -12.72 1.89 1.55
CA LEU A 146 -12.90 1.88 0.09
C LEU A 146 -12.44 0.56 -0.54
N LEU A 147 -11.34 -0.02 -0.05
CA LEU A 147 -10.88 -1.34 -0.51
C LEU A 147 -11.88 -2.45 -0.15
N VAL A 148 -12.48 -2.39 1.06
CA VAL A 148 -13.54 -3.31 1.48
C VAL A 148 -14.78 -3.14 0.61
N GLU A 149 -15.20 -1.92 0.30
CA GLU A 149 -16.33 -1.65 -0.59
C GLU A 149 -16.10 -2.24 -1.99
N ARG A 150 -14.90 -2.03 -2.55
CA ARG A 150 -14.52 -2.63 -3.84
C ARG A 150 -14.54 -4.15 -3.80
N SER A 151 -14.17 -4.78 -2.68
CA SER A 151 -14.18 -6.23 -2.54
C SER A 151 -15.56 -6.88 -2.58
N LYS A 152 -16.64 -6.08 -2.64
CA LYS A 152 -17.99 -6.58 -2.91
C LYS A 152 -18.18 -7.02 -4.36
N ASP A 153 -17.29 -6.61 -5.26
CA ASP A 153 -17.21 -7.16 -6.61
C ASP A 153 -16.87 -8.67 -6.54
N PRO A 154 -17.74 -9.58 -7.04
CA PRO A 154 -17.52 -11.02 -6.97
C PRO A 154 -16.27 -11.52 -7.71
N THR A 155 -15.67 -10.70 -8.58
CA THR A 155 -14.43 -11.04 -9.30
C THR A 155 -13.17 -10.87 -8.44
N LEU A 156 -13.30 -10.22 -7.27
CA LEU A 156 -12.20 -9.95 -6.36
C LEU A 156 -12.32 -10.80 -5.08
N PRO A 157 -11.20 -11.02 -4.37
CA PRO A 157 -11.23 -11.64 -3.05
C PRO A 157 -12.08 -10.81 -2.10
N SER A 158 -12.86 -11.47 -1.24
CA SER A 158 -13.63 -10.79 -0.20
C SER A 158 -12.71 -10.26 0.89
N VAL A 159 -12.82 -8.98 1.21
CA VAL A 159 -11.90 -8.29 2.13
C VAL A 159 -12.65 -7.78 3.36
N ASN A 160 -11.92 -7.69 4.45
CA ASN A 160 -12.31 -6.90 5.60
C ASN A 160 -11.10 -6.16 6.17
N THR A 161 -11.35 -5.12 6.97
CA THR A 161 -10.28 -4.34 7.61
C THR A 161 -10.62 -4.08 9.07
N PHE A 162 -9.58 -4.05 9.90
CA PHE A 162 -9.66 -3.37 11.19
C PHE A 162 -9.33 -1.89 11.02
N ASN A 163 -9.80 -1.06 11.96
CA ASN A 163 -9.32 0.30 12.06
C ASN A 163 -7.89 0.35 12.61
N THR A 164 -7.22 1.49 12.43
CA THR A 164 -5.84 1.74 12.82
C THR A 164 -5.54 1.62 14.32
N PHE A 165 -6.56 1.64 15.18
CA PHE A 165 -6.43 1.52 16.64
C PHE A 165 -6.46 0.08 17.13
N PHE A 166 -6.92 -0.87 16.29
CA PHE A 166 -7.09 -2.27 16.68
C PHE A 166 -5.78 -2.90 17.12
N PHE A 167 -4.75 -2.87 16.28
CA PHE A 167 -3.50 -3.56 16.57
C PHE A 167 -2.77 -2.97 17.79
N PRO A 168 -2.62 -1.64 17.95
CA PRO A 168 -2.08 -1.06 19.18
C PRO A 168 -2.86 -1.47 20.44
N LYS A 169 -4.19 -1.54 20.37
CA LYS A 169 -5.03 -1.95 21.50
C LYS A 169 -4.89 -3.43 21.82
N LEU A 170 -4.86 -4.29 20.80
CA LEU A 170 -4.61 -5.72 20.94
C LEU A 170 -3.24 -5.98 21.57
N ARG A 171 -2.18 -5.34 21.05
CA ARG A 171 -0.81 -5.52 21.53
C ARG A 171 -0.64 -5.10 22.99
N SER A 172 -1.28 -4.00 23.40
CA SER A 172 -1.13 -3.44 24.74
C SER A 172 -2.04 -4.07 25.79
N SER A 173 -3.28 -4.44 25.41
CA SER A 173 -4.34 -4.84 26.34
C SER A 173 -4.87 -6.26 26.13
N GLY A 174 -4.36 -6.99 25.13
CA GLY A 174 -4.78 -8.35 24.81
C GLY A 174 -6.17 -8.45 24.17
N TYR A 175 -6.59 -9.70 23.92
CA TYR A 175 -7.83 -10.03 23.22
C TYR A 175 -9.10 -9.48 23.90
N SER A 176 -9.15 -9.54 25.23
CA SER A 176 -10.33 -9.13 26.02
C SER A 176 -10.75 -7.68 25.75
N ALA A 177 -9.81 -6.81 25.42
CA ALA A 177 -10.05 -5.40 25.09
C ALA A 177 -10.65 -5.19 23.69
N VAL A 178 -10.41 -6.11 22.76
CA VAL A 178 -10.82 -5.98 21.35
C VAL A 178 -11.90 -7.00 20.94
N ARG A 179 -12.23 -7.99 21.77
CA ARG A 179 -13.22 -9.05 21.48
C ARG A 179 -14.61 -8.59 21.01
N ARG A 180 -14.99 -7.34 21.30
CA ARG A 180 -16.29 -6.76 20.90
C ARG A 180 -16.25 -6.05 19.56
N TRP A 181 -15.07 -5.81 19.00
CA TRP A 181 -14.89 -5.00 17.79
C TRP A 181 -15.41 -5.70 16.54
N THR A 182 -15.45 -7.03 16.57
CA THR A 182 -16.00 -7.92 15.53
C THR A 182 -17.43 -8.38 15.83
N LYS A 183 -18.15 -7.77 16.80
CA LYS A 183 -19.47 -8.27 17.24
C LYS A 183 -20.50 -8.45 16.10
N ARG A 184 -20.41 -7.64 15.05
CA ARG A 184 -21.32 -7.64 13.90
C ARG A 184 -20.68 -8.20 12.63
N MET A 185 -19.55 -8.89 12.75
CA MET A 185 -18.67 -9.17 11.64
C MET A 185 -18.04 -10.56 11.79
N ASP A 186 -18.24 -11.41 10.80
CA ASP A 186 -17.56 -12.70 10.74
C ASP A 186 -16.28 -12.60 9.90
N ILE A 187 -15.15 -12.38 10.57
CA ILE A 187 -13.86 -12.23 9.88
C ILE A 187 -13.40 -13.52 9.18
N PHE A 188 -13.87 -14.69 9.62
CA PHE A 188 -13.50 -15.99 9.03
C PHE A 188 -14.27 -16.31 7.74
N SER A 189 -15.29 -15.52 7.42
CA SER A 189 -16.03 -15.63 6.15
C SER A 189 -15.37 -14.88 4.99
N LYS A 190 -14.20 -14.29 5.23
CA LYS A 190 -13.48 -13.41 4.31
C LYS A 190 -12.21 -14.08 3.82
N ASP A 191 -11.79 -13.72 2.63
CA ASP A 191 -10.54 -14.20 2.04
C ASP A 191 -9.33 -13.49 2.65
N LEU A 192 -9.46 -12.16 2.80
CA LEU A 192 -8.41 -11.28 3.27
C LEU A 192 -8.85 -10.44 4.48
N LEU A 193 -7.97 -10.30 5.47
CA LEU A 193 -8.12 -9.38 6.57
C LEU A 193 -6.93 -8.40 6.59
N LEU A 194 -7.23 -7.12 6.37
CA LEU A 194 -6.27 -6.03 6.42
C LEU A 194 -6.19 -5.48 7.86
N VAL A 195 -4.96 -5.31 8.35
CA VAL A 195 -4.71 -4.78 9.68
C VAL A 195 -3.64 -3.69 9.58
N PRO A 196 -4.04 -2.40 9.49
CA PRO A 196 -3.10 -1.30 9.59
C PRO A 196 -2.40 -1.33 10.96
N VAL A 197 -1.07 -1.24 10.96
CA VAL A 197 -0.23 -1.31 12.15
C VAL A 197 0.46 0.04 12.37
N HIS A 198 0.06 0.74 13.43
CA HIS A 198 0.68 2.01 13.81
C HIS A 198 1.76 1.78 14.88
N LEU A 199 3.02 2.12 14.56
CA LEU A 199 4.17 2.00 15.47
C LEU A 199 4.71 3.39 15.86
N GLY A 200 3.85 4.20 16.46
CA GLY A 200 4.19 5.54 16.95
C GLY A 200 4.19 6.59 15.84
N VAL A 201 5.21 6.56 14.98
CA VAL A 201 5.38 7.49 13.84
C VAL A 201 5.41 6.79 12.49
N HIS A 202 5.30 5.46 12.49
CA HIS A 202 5.47 4.64 11.30
C HIS A 202 4.23 3.78 11.04
N TRP A 203 3.79 3.75 9.79
CA TRP A 203 2.68 2.94 9.33
C TRP A 203 3.20 1.70 8.60
N CYS A 204 2.67 0.55 9.00
CA CYS A 204 2.87 -0.74 8.37
C CYS A 204 1.53 -1.44 8.13
N LEU A 205 1.57 -2.58 7.46
CA LEU A 205 0.39 -3.41 7.21
C LEU A 205 0.65 -4.85 7.60
N SER A 206 -0.23 -5.44 8.42
CA SER A 206 -0.36 -6.90 8.49
C SER A 206 -1.53 -7.36 7.63
N VAL A 207 -1.37 -8.46 6.90
CA VAL A 207 -2.44 -9.08 6.11
C VAL A 207 -2.56 -10.54 6.51
N VAL A 208 -3.79 -10.96 6.82
CA VAL A 208 -4.15 -12.38 6.90
C VAL A 208 -4.76 -12.78 5.57
N ASP A 209 -4.20 -13.78 4.90
CA ASP A 209 -4.83 -14.44 3.75
C ASP A 209 -5.26 -15.84 4.18
N PHE A 210 -6.57 -16.00 4.42
CA PHE A 210 -7.15 -17.25 4.91
C PHE A 210 -7.07 -18.36 3.87
N ARG A 211 -7.10 -18.01 2.57
CA ARG A 211 -7.02 -18.96 1.46
C ARG A 211 -5.63 -19.61 1.40
N LYS A 212 -4.59 -18.81 1.66
CA LYS A 212 -3.19 -19.23 1.65
C LYS A 212 -2.65 -19.65 3.03
N LYS A 213 -3.48 -19.55 4.09
CA LYS A 213 -3.09 -19.77 5.48
C LYS A 213 -1.79 -19.03 5.85
N VAL A 214 -1.75 -17.72 5.58
CA VAL A 214 -0.56 -16.91 5.87
C VAL A 214 -0.93 -15.62 6.59
N VAL A 215 -0.08 -15.22 7.54
CA VAL A 215 -0.04 -13.86 8.08
C VAL A 215 1.26 -13.20 7.62
N MET A 216 1.14 -12.12 6.86
CA MET A 216 2.27 -11.39 6.29
C MET A 216 2.35 -10.00 6.90
N TYR A 217 3.57 -9.54 7.19
CA TYR A 217 3.85 -8.16 7.60
C TYR A 217 4.58 -7.39 6.50
N PHE A 218 4.11 -6.20 6.18
CA PHE A 218 4.64 -5.32 5.15
C PHE A 218 5.13 -4.03 5.78
N ASP A 219 6.42 -3.75 5.59
CA ASP A 219 7.08 -2.52 6.05
C ASP A 219 7.90 -1.92 4.89
N SER A 220 7.53 -0.71 4.46
CA SER A 220 8.24 0.03 3.41
C SER A 220 9.64 0.50 3.81
N MET A 221 10.02 0.42 5.08
CA MET A 221 11.39 0.67 5.56
C MET A 221 12.21 -0.62 5.71
N GLY A 222 11.55 -1.77 5.52
CA GLY A 222 12.17 -3.10 5.54
C GLY A 222 12.44 -3.62 6.95
N GLY A 223 11.71 -3.15 7.95
CA GLY A 223 11.73 -3.73 9.29
C GLY A 223 11.07 -5.11 9.32
N ASN A 224 11.59 -5.97 10.19
CA ASN A 224 10.96 -7.24 10.51
C ASN A 224 10.08 -7.07 11.76
N ASN A 225 8.87 -7.62 11.72
CA ASN A 225 7.97 -7.68 12.86
C ASN A 225 7.17 -8.98 12.83
N ASP A 226 7.87 -10.11 12.82
CA ASP A 226 7.23 -11.45 12.89
C ASP A 226 6.41 -11.61 14.18
N GLU A 227 6.78 -10.87 15.22
CA GLU A 227 6.03 -10.75 16.46
C GLU A 227 4.63 -10.16 16.25
N ALA A 228 4.45 -9.17 15.38
CA ALA A 228 3.14 -8.67 15.02
C ALA A 228 2.29 -9.73 14.32
N CYS A 229 2.91 -10.59 13.50
CA CYS A 229 2.23 -11.72 12.88
C CYS A 229 1.79 -12.74 13.93
N ARG A 230 2.65 -13.06 14.91
CA ARG A 230 2.33 -13.97 16.02
C ARG A 230 1.18 -13.46 16.87
N ILE A 231 1.20 -12.20 17.28
CA ILE A 231 0.12 -11.56 18.06
C ILE A 231 -1.20 -11.63 17.29
N LEU A 232 -1.18 -11.34 15.98
CA LEU A 232 -2.39 -11.39 15.16
C LEU A 232 -2.88 -12.83 14.99
N PHE A 233 -1.99 -13.80 14.85
CA PHE A 233 -2.35 -15.21 14.76
C PHE A 233 -2.96 -15.76 16.07
N GLU A 234 -2.45 -15.32 17.22
CA GLU A 234 -3.04 -15.61 18.53
C GLU A 234 -4.40 -14.95 18.72
N TYR A 235 -4.59 -13.76 18.16
CA TYR A 235 -5.91 -13.13 18.12
C TYR A 235 -6.90 -13.99 17.31
N LEU A 236 -6.52 -14.52 16.15
CA LEU A 236 -7.41 -15.36 15.33
C LEU A 236 -7.84 -16.64 16.06
N GLN A 237 -6.91 -17.29 16.78
CA GLN A 237 -7.24 -18.47 17.59
C GLN A 237 -8.25 -18.15 18.70
N GLN A 238 -8.04 -17.05 19.43
CA GLN A 238 -8.96 -16.59 20.48
C GLN A 238 -10.32 -16.17 19.90
N GLU A 239 -10.33 -15.51 18.74
CA GLU A 239 -11.55 -15.10 18.06
C GLU A 239 -12.36 -16.29 17.54
N SER A 240 -11.69 -17.34 17.02
CA SER A 240 -12.36 -18.59 16.63
C SER A 240 -13.03 -19.25 17.84
N LYS A 241 -12.34 -19.30 18.97
CA LYS A 241 -12.89 -19.87 20.21
C LYS A 241 -14.09 -19.07 20.72
N ASP A 242 -14.01 -17.74 20.74
CA ASP A 242 -15.09 -16.87 21.25
C ASP A 242 -16.31 -16.82 20.32
N LYS A 243 -16.10 -16.73 18.98
CA LYS A 243 -17.19 -16.51 18.02
C LYS A 243 -17.73 -17.77 17.37
N LYS A 244 -16.87 -18.77 17.19
CA LYS A 244 -17.22 -20.03 16.51
C LYS A 244 -17.31 -21.21 17.47
N GLY A 245 -16.92 -21.04 18.73
CA GLY A 245 -16.93 -22.10 19.75
C GLY A 245 -15.97 -23.25 19.43
N LYS A 246 -14.98 -23.02 18.56
CA LYS A 246 -14.04 -24.05 18.10
C LYS A 246 -12.61 -23.54 18.11
N GLU A 247 -11.68 -24.44 18.38
CA GLU A 247 -10.25 -24.19 18.18
C GLU A 247 -9.96 -24.02 16.68
N MET A 248 -9.06 -23.11 16.35
CA MET A 248 -8.66 -22.85 14.97
C MET A 248 -7.61 -23.89 14.54
N ASP A 249 -7.75 -24.45 13.33
CA ASP A 249 -6.69 -25.28 12.75
C ASP A 249 -5.46 -24.42 12.42
N THR A 250 -4.37 -24.66 13.14
CA THR A 250 -3.10 -23.96 12.97
C THR A 250 -2.16 -24.67 11.98
N SER A 251 -2.54 -25.86 11.49
CA SER A 251 -1.70 -26.66 10.61
C SER A 251 -1.53 -25.98 9.25
N GLY A 252 -0.28 -25.86 8.82
CA GLY A 252 0.08 -25.26 7.52
C GLY A 252 0.05 -23.74 7.50
N TRP A 253 -0.12 -23.07 8.64
CA TRP A 253 -0.01 -21.62 8.70
C TRP A 253 1.45 -21.15 8.65
N SER A 254 1.70 -20.09 7.89
CA SER A 254 3.00 -19.41 7.86
C SER A 254 2.88 -17.97 8.32
N LEU A 255 3.83 -17.52 9.15
CA LEU A 255 3.85 -16.18 9.74
C LEU A 255 5.20 -15.55 9.42
N HIS A 256 5.22 -14.48 8.62
CA HIS A 256 6.48 -13.85 8.25
C HIS A 256 6.33 -12.41 7.78
N SER A 257 7.38 -11.62 8.01
CA SER A 257 7.56 -10.31 7.43
C SER A 257 8.13 -10.42 6.01
N LYS A 258 7.65 -9.55 5.12
CA LYS A 258 8.23 -9.39 3.80
C LYS A 258 9.63 -8.82 3.91
N LYS A 259 10.56 -9.44 3.19
CA LYS A 259 11.94 -8.97 3.10
C LYS A 259 12.01 -7.73 2.21
N ARG A 260 13.07 -6.95 2.41
CA ARG A 260 13.33 -5.71 1.66
C ARG A 260 13.32 -5.88 0.13
N ASN A 261 13.73 -7.04 -0.37
CA ASN A 261 13.79 -7.34 -1.81
C ASN A 261 12.48 -7.92 -2.38
N GLU A 262 11.47 -8.19 -1.54
CA GLU A 262 10.17 -8.70 -1.97
C GLU A 262 9.16 -7.59 -2.25
N ILE A 263 9.36 -6.39 -1.69
CA ILE A 263 8.43 -5.26 -1.76
C ILE A 263 9.17 -3.93 -1.96
N PRO A 264 8.60 -2.96 -2.70
CA PRO A 264 9.25 -1.67 -2.92
C PRO A 264 9.45 -0.94 -1.59
N GLN A 265 10.51 -0.13 -1.49
CA GLN A 265 10.86 0.55 -0.25
C GLN A 265 10.62 2.06 -0.36
N GLN A 266 10.26 2.69 0.76
CA GLN A 266 10.19 4.14 0.84
C GLN A 266 11.60 4.75 0.89
N MET A 267 11.75 5.92 0.29
CA MET A 267 13.01 6.68 0.27
C MET A 267 12.91 8.01 1.03
N ASN A 268 11.79 8.28 1.69
CA ASN A 268 11.58 9.43 2.58
C ASN A 268 10.98 8.99 3.93
N GLY A 269 10.81 9.94 4.85
CA GLY A 269 10.23 9.70 6.18
C GLY A 269 8.70 9.82 6.25
N SER A 270 7.99 10.06 5.15
CA SER A 270 6.58 10.49 5.19
C SER A 270 5.60 9.63 4.41
N ASP A 271 6.07 8.79 3.49
CA ASP A 271 5.20 7.99 2.63
C ASP A 271 4.79 6.64 3.23
N CYS A 272 5.19 6.29 4.46
CA CYS A 272 4.84 5.01 5.08
C CYS A 272 3.32 4.71 5.06
N GLY A 273 2.48 5.72 5.31
CA GLY A 273 1.02 5.61 5.21
C GLY A 273 0.54 5.35 3.77
N MET A 274 1.18 5.98 2.79
CA MET A 274 0.89 5.75 1.36
C MET A 274 1.27 4.33 0.94
N PHE A 275 2.48 3.88 1.29
CA PHE A 275 2.91 2.50 1.02
C PHE A 275 1.97 1.49 1.68
N THR A 276 1.59 1.68 2.94
CA THR A 276 0.60 0.86 3.65
C THR A 276 -0.71 0.72 2.85
N CYS A 277 -1.25 1.84 2.38
CA CYS A 277 -2.48 1.85 1.57
C CYS A 277 -2.29 1.20 0.19
N LYS A 278 -1.18 1.46 -0.49
CA LYS A 278 -0.93 0.90 -1.83
C LYS A 278 -0.58 -0.58 -1.79
N TYR A 279 0.08 -1.09 -0.76
CA TYR A 279 0.22 -2.53 -0.54
C TYR A 279 -1.15 -3.19 -0.42
N ALA A 280 -2.02 -2.67 0.44
CA ALA A 280 -3.37 -3.18 0.61
C ALA A 280 -4.15 -3.15 -0.71
N ASP A 281 -4.07 -2.06 -1.48
CA ASP A 281 -4.73 -1.95 -2.78
C ASP A 281 -4.31 -3.08 -3.73
N TYR A 282 -3.01 -3.36 -3.86
CA TYR A 282 -2.51 -4.40 -4.76
C TYR A 282 -2.86 -5.81 -4.28
N ILE A 283 -2.69 -6.07 -2.97
CA ILE A 283 -2.98 -7.37 -2.36
C ILE A 283 -4.47 -7.72 -2.51
N THR A 284 -5.36 -6.76 -2.31
CA THR A 284 -6.81 -6.98 -2.46
C THR A 284 -7.28 -7.16 -3.91
N LYS A 285 -6.39 -6.99 -4.90
CA LYS A 285 -6.65 -7.32 -6.31
C LYS A 285 -5.95 -8.60 -6.75
N ASP A 286 -5.29 -9.32 -5.83
CA ASP A 286 -4.35 -10.41 -6.14
C ASP A 286 -3.31 -10.02 -7.22
N LYS A 287 -2.88 -8.73 -7.24
CA LYS A 287 -1.89 -8.23 -8.18
C LYS A 287 -0.49 -8.16 -7.56
N PRO A 288 0.57 -8.47 -8.33
CA PRO A 288 1.93 -8.25 -7.87
C PRO A 288 2.20 -6.76 -7.64
N ILE A 289 2.94 -6.42 -6.60
CA ILE A 289 3.26 -5.03 -6.27
C ILE A 289 4.34 -4.53 -7.24
N THR A 290 3.94 -3.68 -8.20
CA THR A 290 4.79 -3.16 -9.28
C THR A 290 5.20 -1.69 -9.08
N PHE A 291 4.51 -0.96 -8.20
CA PHE A 291 4.81 0.44 -7.97
C PHE A 291 6.13 0.64 -7.22
N THR A 292 6.64 1.86 -7.27
CA THR A 292 7.85 2.30 -6.57
C THR A 292 7.65 3.66 -5.91
N GLN A 293 8.63 4.12 -5.13
CA GLN A 293 8.65 5.46 -4.55
C GLN A 293 8.36 6.59 -5.55
N LYS A 294 8.75 6.44 -6.83
CA LYS A 294 8.53 7.46 -7.88
C LYS A 294 7.05 7.76 -8.12
N HIS A 295 6.16 6.83 -7.77
CA HIS A 295 4.72 6.95 -7.97
C HIS A 295 3.98 7.61 -6.80
N MET A 296 4.63 7.82 -5.63
CA MET A 296 3.97 8.35 -4.44
C MET A 296 3.35 9.75 -4.64
N PRO A 297 3.98 10.71 -5.34
CA PRO A 297 3.35 12.00 -5.62
C PRO A 297 2.04 11.86 -6.41
N TYR A 298 2.02 10.99 -7.43
CA TYR A 298 0.81 10.67 -8.20
C TYR A 298 -0.24 9.99 -7.31
N PHE A 299 0.13 8.97 -6.54
CA PHE A 299 -0.83 8.26 -5.68
C PHE A 299 -1.44 9.16 -4.61
N ARG A 300 -0.68 10.11 -4.06
CA ARG A 300 -1.20 11.08 -3.09
C ARG A 300 -2.31 11.92 -3.69
N ARG A 301 -2.09 12.47 -4.89
CA ARG A 301 -3.09 13.26 -5.61
C ARG A 301 -4.30 12.41 -6.00
N ARG A 302 -4.05 11.24 -6.58
CA ARG A 302 -5.09 10.27 -6.92
C ARG A 302 -5.96 9.90 -5.71
N MET A 303 -5.35 9.62 -4.56
CA MET A 303 -6.07 9.23 -3.35
C MET A 303 -7.00 10.33 -2.83
N VAL A 304 -6.65 11.62 -2.98
CA VAL A 304 -7.56 12.74 -2.66
C VAL A 304 -8.84 12.62 -3.49
N TRP A 305 -8.70 12.41 -4.80
CA TRP A 305 -9.83 12.27 -5.70
C TRP A 305 -10.65 11.00 -5.40
N GLU A 306 -9.99 9.86 -5.18
CA GLU A 306 -10.64 8.59 -4.85
C GLU A 306 -11.46 8.68 -3.55
N ILE A 307 -10.94 9.37 -2.53
CA ILE A 307 -11.61 9.54 -1.23
C ILE A 307 -12.84 10.44 -1.32
N VAL A 308 -12.79 11.52 -2.09
CA VAL A 308 -13.95 12.43 -2.21
C VAL A 308 -15.03 11.84 -3.11
N ASN A 309 -14.65 11.09 -4.14
CA ASN A 309 -15.58 10.50 -5.10
C ASN A 309 -16.02 9.07 -4.76
N HIS A 310 -15.50 8.50 -3.67
CA HIS A 310 -15.76 7.12 -3.21
C HIS A 310 -15.50 6.08 -4.30
N LYS A 311 -14.52 6.35 -5.16
CA LYS A 311 -14.27 5.58 -6.37
C LYS A 311 -12.78 5.36 -6.55
N LEU A 312 -12.36 4.10 -6.46
CA LEU A 312 -11.00 3.67 -6.77
C LEU A 312 -10.84 3.56 -8.29
N LEU A 313 -9.77 4.16 -8.84
CA LEU A 313 -9.51 4.21 -10.30
C LEU A 313 -8.91 2.94 -10.88
#